data_AF-A0A6I3HQR6-F1
#
_entry.id   AF-A0A6I3HQR6-F1
#
_cell.length_a   1.000
_cell.length_b   1.000
_cell.length_c   1.000
_cell.angle_alpha   90.00
_cell.angle_beta   90.00
_cell.angle_gamma   90.00
#
_symmetry.space_group_name_H-M   'P 1'
#
loop_
_entity.id
_entity.type
_entity.pdbx_description
1 polymer ?
#
loop_
_entity_poly.entity_id
_entity_poly.type
_entity_poly.pdbx_seq_one_letter_code
_entity_poly.pdbx_strand_id
1 'polypeptide(L)' 'MAIESTGHERGNPRFFALIENSPKEGSSPTIWAWPQITEYLKIASQPVQGPWPAHQEPRPDPDADSMPVAVRDVTKKK' A
#
# COMPACT_ATOMS: atom_id res chain seq x y z
N MET A 1 -0.02 -12.63 18.25
CA MET A 1 -1.06 -12.90 17.23
C MET A 1 -0.49 -12.39 15.92
N ALA A 2 -0.20 -13.26 14.95
CA ALA A 2 0.25 -12.80 13.64
C ALA A 2 -0.93 -12.09 12.98
N ILE A 3 -0.81 -10.78 12.76
CA ILE A 3 -1.80 -10.05 11.95
C ILE A 3 -1.51 -10.46 10.52
N GLU A 4 -2.10 -11.58 10.11
CA GLU A 4 -2.37 -11.81 8.70
C GLU A 4 -3.27 -10.65 8.25
N SER A 5 -2.95 -10.06 7.10
CA SER A 5 -3.87 -9.10 6.51
C SER A 5 -5.19 -9.84 6.23
N THR A 6 -6.23 -9.54 6.99
CA THR A 6 -7.57 -10.17 6.96
C THR A 6 -8.34 -9.96 5.64
N GLY A 7 -7.70 -9.35 4.63
CA GLY A 7 -8.34 -8.93 3.39
C GLY A 7 -9.27 -7.72 3.54
N HIS A 8 -9.49 -7.23 4.76
CA HIS A 8 -10.37 -6.10 5.05
C HIS A 8 -9.55 -4.82 5.19
N GLU A 9 -9.92 -3.80 4.42
CA GLU A 9 -9.25 -2.49 4.40
C GLU A 9 -9.89 -1.58 5.45
N ARG A 10 -9.22 -1.38 6.59
CA ARG A 10 -9.69 -0.48 7.65
C ARG A 10 -9.07 0.91 7.47
N GLY A 11 -9.89 1.92 7.18
CA GLY A 11 -9.47 3.32 7.07
C GLY A 11 -8.89 3.71 5.71
N ASN A 12 -7.77 3.11 5.31
CA ASN A 12 -7.10 3.44 4.04
C ASN A 12 -7.26 2.30 3.01
N PRO A 13 -8.15 2.46 2.01
CA PRO A 13 -8.33 1.45 1.00
C PRO A 13 -7.11 1.34 0.09
N ARG A 14 -6.87 0.14 -0.46
CA ARG A 14 -5.78 -0.04 -1.43
C ARG A 14 -6.18 0.56 -2.76
N PHE A 15 -5.17 0.94 -3.54
CA PHE A 15 -5.40 1.70 -4.77
C PHE A 15 -6.34 1.03 -5.76
N PHE A 16 -6.31 -0.31 -5.89
CA PHE A 16 -7.23 -0.99 -6.79
C PHE A 16 -8.68 -0.91 -6.32
N ALA A 17 -8.94 -1.01 -5.01
CA ALA A 17 -10.29 -0.93 -4.45
C ALA A 17 -10.96 0.43 -4.74
N LEU A 18 -10.16 1.51 -4.84
CA LEU A 18 -10.65 2.84 -5.21
C LEU A 18 -11.18 2.92 -6.64
N ILE A 19 -10.63 2.12 -7.56
CA ILE A 19 -10.94 2.20 -8.99
C ILE A 19 -11.80 1.03 -9.48
N GLU A 20 -11.95 -0.03 -8.68
CA GLU A 20 -12.62 -1.28 -9.06
C GLU A 20 -14.05 -1.06 -9.57
N ASN A 21 -14.79 -0.15 -8.95
CA ASN A 21 -16.18 0.16 -9.29
C ASN A 21 -16.32 1.42 -10.17
N SER A 22 -15.22 1.92 -10.74
CA SER A 22 -15.28 3.07 -11.64
C SER A 22 -15.95 2.72 -12.98
N PRO A 23 -16.67 3.65 -13.62
CA PRO A 23 -17.32 3.42 -14.91
C PRO A 23 -16.33 2.94 -15.98
N LYS A 24 -16.73 1.92 -16.74
CA LYS A 24 -15.91 1.38 -17.84
C LYS A 24 -15.90 2.24 -19.09
N GLU A 25 -16.98 2.99 -19.30
CA GLU A 25 -17.20 3.82 -20.47
C GLU A 25 -17.49 5.26 -20.06
N GLY A 26 -17.25 6.21 -20.97
CA GLY A 26 -17.48 7.63 -20.76
C GLY A 26 -17.08 8.46 -21.99
N SER A 27 -17.32 9.77 -21.94
CA SER A 27 -16.96 10.71 -23.02
C SER A 27 -15.45 10.86 -23.25
N SER A 28 -14.63 10.29 -22.37
CA SER A 28 -13.17 10.26 -22.47
C SER A 28 -12.67 8.87 -22.03
N PRO A 29 -11.47 8.46 -22.46
CA PRO A 29 -10.89 7.20 -22.02
C PRO A 29 -10.89 7.09 -20.49
N THR A 30 -11.48 6.01 -19.98
CA THR A 30 -11.55 5.69 -18.57
C THR A 30 -10.26 4.99 -18.12
N ILE A 31 -10.04 4.81 -16.82
CA ILE A 31 -8.86 4.10 -16.29
C ILE A 31 -8.66 2.71 -16.91
N TRP A 32 -9.75 2.11 -17.41
CA TRP A 32 -9.78 0.81 -18.07
C TRP A 32 -9.12 0.80 -19.46
N ALA A 33 -8.83 1.96 -20.04
CA ALA A 33 -8.04 2.06 -21.27
C ALA A 33 -6.54 1.78 -21.07
N TRP A 34 -6.07 1.68 -19.81
CA TRP A 34 -4.66 1.42 -19.45
C TRP A 34 -4.51 0.10 -18.66
N PRO A 35 -4.60 -1.06 -19.33
CA PRO A 35 -4.54 -2.36 -18.65
C PRO A 35 -3.26 -2.57 -17.85
N GLN A 36 -2.13 -2.02 -18.29
CA GLN A 36 -0.86 -2.12 -17.57
C GLN A 36 -0.92 -1.47 -16.19
N ILE A 37 -1.66 -0.36 -16.07
CA ILE A 37 -1.86 0.36 -14.80
C ILE A 37 -2.86 -0.42 -13.93
N THR A 38 -4.01 -0.81 -14.48
CA THR A 38 -5.04 -1.50 -13.69
C THR A 38 -4.57 -2.87 -13.19
N GLU A 39 -3.83 -3.62 -14.01
CA GLU A 39 -3.23 -4.90 -13.63
C GLU A 39 -2.13 -4.73 -12.59
N TYR A 40 -1.25 -3.74 -12.76
CA TYR A 40 -0.24 -3.41 -11.76
C TYR A 40 -0.89 -3.08 -10.42
N LEU A 41 -1.88 -2.19 -10.41
CA LEU A 41 -2.58 -1.79 -9.20
C LEU A 41 -3.29 -2.97 -8.53
N LYS A 42 -3.86 -3.89 -9.32
CA LYS A 42 -4.50 -5.10 -8.81
C LYS A 42 -3.52 -6.03 -8.08
N ILE A 43 -2.29 -6.17 -8.59
CA ILE A 43 -1.24 -6.98 -7.96
C ILE A 43 -0.66 -6.25 -6.74
N ALA A 44 -0.32 -4.98 -6.88
CA ALA A 44 0.23 -4.17 -5.79
C ALA A 44 -0.74 -4.00 -4.62
N SER A 45 -2.05 -4.10 -4.88
CA SER A 45 -3.11 -4.08 -3.86
C SER A 45 -3.38 -5.45 -3.23
N GLN A 46 -2.61 -6.49 -3.56
CA GLN A 46 -2.72 -7.75 -2.83
C GLN A 46 -2.18 -7.59 -1.41
N PRO A 47 -2.75 -8.30 -0.43
CA PRO A 47 -2.16 -8.35 0.90
C PRO A 47 -0.75 -8.93 0.79
N VAL A 48 0.19 -8.36 1.55
CA VAL A 48 1.55 -8.92 1.66
C VAL A 48 1.41 -10.37 2.14
N GLN A 49 1.96 -11.31 1.37
CA GLN A 49 1.88 -12.73 1.66
C GLN A 49 2.80 -13.07 2.83
N GLY A 50 2.24 -13.73 3.85
CA GLY A 50 2.95 -14.22 5.03
C GLY A 50 2.85 -13.29 6.24
N PRO A 51 3.20 -13.80 7.43
CA PRO A 51 3.37 -12.94 8.59
C PRO A 51 4.44 -11.90 8.27
N TRP A 52 4.17 -10.64 8.59
CA TRP A 52 5.23 -9.65 8.69
C TRP A 52 6.41 -10.26 9.46
N PRO A 53 7.67 -10.00 9.09
CA PRO A 53 8.82 -10.58 9.76
C PRO A 53 8.64 -10.45 11.28
N ALA A 54 8.84 -11.55 12.02
CA ALA A 54 8.37 -11.72 13.40
C ALA A 54 8.85 -10.68 14.44
N HIS A 55 9.72 -9.75 14.02
CA HIS A 55 10.32 -8.68 14.81
C HIS A 55 9.88 -7.27 14.36
N GLN A 56 9.00 -7.15 13.36
CA GLN A 56 8.43 -5.87 12.97
C GLN A 56 7.21 -5.60 13.83
N GLU A 57 7.41 -4.84 14.90
CA GLU A 57 6.31 -4.24 15.63
C GLU A 57 5.57 -3.24 14.72
N PRO A 58 4.24 -3.13 14.83
CA PRO A 58 3.51 -2.06 14.16
C PRO A 58 4.19 -0.72 14.43
N ARG A 59 4.36 0.10 13.39
CA ARG A 59 4.87 1.46 13.58
C ARG A 59 3.94 2.16 14.58
N PRO A 60 4.47 2.77 15.66
CA PRO A 60 3.66 3.60 16.55
C PRO A 60 2.92 4.67 15.74
N ASP A 61 1.65 4.92 16.08
CA ASP A 61 0.92 6.04 15.49
C ASP A 61 1.69 7.34 15.80
N PRO A 62 1.92 8.21 14.80
CA PRO A 62 2.60 9.48 15.03
C PRO A 62 1.73 10.36 15.92
N ASP A 63 2.32 10.95 16.96
CA ASP A 63 1.73 12.04 17.73
C ASP A 63 1.99 13.40 17.04
N ALA A 64 1.46 14.48 17.63
CA ALA A 64 1.62 15.82 17.06
C ALA A 64 3.09 16.29 16.98
N ASP A 65 3.97 15.70 17.79
CA ASP A 65 5.40 16.03 17.86
C ASP A 65 6.27 15.08 17.03
N SER A 66 5.67 14.08 16.37
CA SER A 66 6.33 13.06 15.56
C SER A 66 6.80 13.60 14.20
N MET A 67 7.82 14.46 14.25
CA MET A 67 8.48 15.00 13.06
C MET A 67 9.43 13.97 12.42
N PRO A 68 9.66 14.02 11.10
CA PRO A 68 10.62 13.14 10.43
C PRO A 68 12.03 13.23 11.04
N VAL A 69 12.62 12.08 11.38
CA VAL A 69 14.01 11.99 11.88
C VAL A 69 14.95 11.66 10.72
N ALA A 70 15.97 12.49 10.52
CA ALA A 70 17.00 12.21 9.52
C ALA A 70 17.89 11.05 9.99
N VAL A 71 17.85 9.92 9.28
CA VAL A 71 18.72 8.77 9.51
C VAL A 71 19.97 8.91 8.63
N ARG A 72 21.15 8.93 9.27
CA ARG A 72 22.42 8.98 8.56
C ARG A 72 22.73 7.63 7.92
N ASP A 73 23.10 7.62 6.64
CA ASP A 73 23.60 6.42 5.97
C ASP A 73 24.96 6.02 6.58
N VAL A 74 25.06 4.79 7.09
CA VAL A 74 26.24 4.24 7.78
C VAL A 74 27.10 3.36 6.88
N THR A 75 26.94 3.41 5.56
CA THR A 75 27.82 2.67 4.64
C THR A 75 29.29 3.06 4.86
N LYS A 76 30.00 2.23 5.64
CA LYS A 76 31.46 2.24 5.72
C LYS A 76 31.96 1.87 4.33
N LYS A 77 32.55 2.85 3.62
CA LYS A 77 33.35 2.59 2.42
C LYS A 77 34.39 1.53 2.79
N LYS A 78 34.37 0.42 2.05
CA LYS A 78 35.41 -0.60 2.09
C LYS A 78 36.46 -0.28 1.03
#